data_AF-A0A919ZRR8-F1
#
_entry.id   AF-A0A919ZRR8-F1
#
_cell.length_a   1.000
_cell.length_b   1.000
_cell.length_c   1.000
_cell.angle_alpha   90.00
_cell.angle_beta   90.00
_cell.angle_gamma   90.00
#
_symmetry.space_group_name_H-M   'P 1'
#
loop_
_entity.id
_entity.type
_entity.pdbx_description
1 polymer ?
#
loop_
_entity_poly.entity_id
_entity_poly.type
_entity_poly.pdbx_seq_one_letter_code
_entity_poly.pdbx_strand_id
1 'polypeptide(L)'
;MKKFTIFGGLAVIPILLIGSLFAIMLMVMMFSSSDSEGNYGGGGWGSGIISSLGESEIPAEYIPIYQAAAEKYGVPWNLLAAVHRIETRFSTLDPMISFAGAEGPMQFMPCTFIGWGHSSCSGSGAGNFSAEEKTSLDLISKYGGYGVDANSDGKADMWDLEDAVFSAANYLGKSGAASGNIEKALYQYNHSQEYVSEVMKYATLYVTEGYDAIIIPQPGKAGFSRPVNGEVTSGFGPRTHPVTGEVGKPHEGVDFACSYGQPIPASKAGKVIMAGWQNASNPSEGYGQYVRVDHGGGYVTIYAHLSSIKARAGDQVSAGTVLGGCGSTGSSTGNHLHFEIIINGVKVNPLLFVVG
;
A
#
# COMPACT_ATOMS: atom_id res chain seq x y z
N MET A 1 32.43 -89.32 -30.28
CA MET A 1 32.08 -90.46 -29.39
C MET A 1 31.64 -89.91 -28.03
N LYS A 2 30.50 -90.39 -27.50
CA LYS A 2 30.04 -90.42 -26.09
C LYS A 2 29.99 -89.08 -25.31
N LYS A 3 28.80 -88.50 -25.08
CA LYS A 3 27.79 -88.75 -24.00
C LYS A 3 28.06 -87.98 -22.69
N PHE A 4 27.09 -87.09 -22.38
CA PHE A 4 26.47 -86.73 -21.08
C PHE A 4 27.35 -86.42 -19.86
N THR A 5 26.99 -85.34 -19.12
CA THR A 5 26.35 -85.44 -17.78
C THR A 5 25.85 -84.04 -17.34
N ILE A 6 24.60 -83.98 -16.89
CA ILE A 6 23.98 -82.86 -16.16
C ILE A 6 24.04 -83.21 -14.67
N PHE A 7 24.35 -82.25 -13.80
CA PHE A 7 23.89 -82.25 -12.41
C PHE A 7 23.40 -80.86 -12.04
N GLY A 8 22.12 -80.78 -11.64
CA GLY A 8 21.52 -79.61 -11.04
C GLY A 8 21.81 -79.55 -9.54
N GLY A 9 21.89 -78.34 -9.03
CA GLY A 9 21.81 -78.00 -7.62
C GLY A 9 21.06 -76.67 -7.48
N LEU A 10 19.83 -76.72 -6.96
CA LEU A 10 19.04 -75.57 -6.56
C LEU A 10 19.66 -74.93 -5.31
N ALA A 11 19.78 -73.60 -5.29
CA ALA A 11 19.81 -72.82 -4.05
C ALA A 11 19.09 -71.48 -4.22
N VAL A 12 18.07 -71.37 -3.36
CA VAL A 12 17.09 -70.35 -3.01
C VAL A 12 17.54 -68.86 -3.05
N ILE A 13 16.57 -68.01 -3.41
CA ILE A 13 16.53 -66.54 -3.55
C ILE A 13 16.64 -65.82 -2.16
N PRO A 14 17.10 -64.55 -2.11
CA PRO A 14 16.14 -63.49 -1.78
C PRO A 14 16.27 -62.22 -2.64
N ILE A 15 15.12 -61.69 -3.07
CA ILE A 15 14.93 -60.36 -3.64
C ILE A 15 15.03 -59.34 -2.50
N LEU A 16 15.83 -58.28 -2.68
CA LEU A 16 15.74 -57.06 -1.89
C LEU A 16 15.89 -55.83 -2.79
N LEU A 17 14.83 -55.03 -2.77
CA LEU A 17 14.70 -53.67 -3.29
C LEU A 17 15.49 -52.66 -2.43
N ILE A 18 15.51 -51.41 -2.92
CA ILE A 18 16.09 -50.16 -2.37
C ILE A 18 17.45 -49.86 -3.05
N GLY A 19 17.66 -48.81 -3.84
CA GLY A 19 16.99 -47.51 -3.95
C GLY A 19 18.01 -46.42 -3.60
N SER A 20 18.55 -45.72 -4.61
CA SER A 20 19.22 -44.42 -4.43
C SER A 20 19.39 -43.68 -5.76
N LEU A 21 18.54 -42.68 -5.96
CA LEU A 21 18.78 -41.55 -6.87
C LEU A 21 19.86 -40.66 -6.27
N PHE A 22 20.84 -40.22 -7.07
CA PHE A 22 21.35 -38.83 -7.03
C PHE A 22 22.17 -38.51 -8.30
N ALA A 23 21.66 -37.52 -9.05
CA ALA A 23 22.34 -36.47 -9.83
C ALA A 23 23.46 -36.83 -10.84
N ILE A 24 23.33 -36.36 -12.08
CA ILE A 24 23.83 -35.04 -12.52
C ILE A 24 23.30 -34.73 -13.92
N MET A 25 22.65 -33.57 -14.01
CA MET A 25 22.01 -32.97 -15.18
C MET A 25 23.03 -32.07 -15.89
N LEU A 26 23.30 -32.33 -17.17
CA LEU A 26 24.04 -31.41 -18.04
C LEU A 26 23.50 -31.56 -19.47
N MET A 27 22.57 -30.68 -19.86
CA MET A 27 22.28 -30.48 -21.28
C MET A 27 21.83 -29.05 -21.54
N VAL A 28 22.67 -28.35 -22.29
CA VAL A 28 22.41 -27.07 -22.94
C VAL A 28 21.33 -27.28 -24.00
N MET A 29 20.25 -26.51 -23.96
CA MET A 29 19.47 -26.16 -25.15
C MET A 29 19.05 -24.70 -25.08
N MET A 30 19.52 -23.96 -26.09
CA MET A 30 18.96 -22.67 -26.47
C MET A 30 17.56 -22.90 -27.07
N PHE A 31 16.55 -22.22 -26.55
CA PHE A 31 15.35 -21.86 -27.31
C PHE A 31 14.94 -20.44 -26.92
N SER A 32 15.21 -19.54 -27.86
CA SER A 32 14.34 -18.46 -28.34
C SER A 32 13.27 -17.88 -27.40
N SER A 33 13.44 -16.58 -27.16
CA SER A 33 12.41 -15.55 -26.94
C SER A 33 10.98 -15.96 -27.30
N SER A 34 10.16 -16.09 -26.26
CA SER A 34 8.75 -15.71 -26.31
C SER A 34 8.39 -15.23 -24.92
N ASP A 35 8.06 -13.94 -24.83
CA ASP A 35 7.55 -13.28 -23.64
C ASP A 35 6.43 -14.12 -23.03
N SER A 36 6.66 -14.65 -21.83
CA SER A 36 5.60 -15.22 -21.01
C SER A 36 5.13 -14.13 -20.05
N GLU A 37 4.01 -13.51 -20.40
CA GLU A 37 3.19 -12.73 -19.48
C GLU A 37 2.92 -13.55 -18.21
N GLY A 38 3.58 -13.17 -17.12
CA GLY A 38 3.30 -13.67 -15.79
C GLY A 38 1.97 -13.13 -15.30
N ASN A 39 0.90 -13.88 -15.56
CA ASN A 39 -0.41 -13.68 -14.94
C ASN A 39 -0.34 -13.98 -13.44
N TYR A 40 0.02 -12.97 -12.63
CA TYR A 40 -0.08 -13.02 -11.17
C TYR A 40 -1.48 -12.54 -10.76
N GLY A 41 -2.36 -13.51 -10.55
CA GLY A 41 -3.76 -13.29 -10.19
C GLY A 41 -3.95 -12.71 -8.78
N GLY A 42 -4.95 -11.84 -8.66
CA GLY A 42 -5.45 -11.29 -7.40
C GLY A 42 -5.86 -9.83 -7.54
N GLY A 43 -7.13 -9.57 -7.85
CA GLY A 43 -7.64 -8.21 -8.03
C GLY A 43 -7.52 -7.37 -6.75
N GLY A 44 -6.87 -6.21 -6.87
CA GLY A 44 -6.75 -5.20 -5.80
C GLY A 44 -5.29 -4.98 -5.38
N TRP A 45 -4.78 -3.75 -5.58
CA TRP A 45 -3.52 -3.21 -5.03
C TRP A 45 -2.37 -4.23 -4.87
N GLY A 46 -1.60 -4.50 -5.93
CA GLY A 46 -0.39 -5.34 -5.80
C GLY A 46 0.18 -5.93 -7.10
N SER A 47 -0.56 -5.87 -8.22
CA SER A 47 -0.14 -6.48 -9.50
C SER A 47 0.60 -5.54 -10.46
N GLY A 48 0.99 -4.35 -10.02
CA GLY A 48 1.51 -3.29 -10.90
C GLY A 48 2.98 -3.47 -11.26
N ILE A 49 3.32 -3.14 -12.51
CA ILE A 49 4.67 -2.83 -12.97
C ILE A 49 5.31 -1.85 -11.97
N ILE A 50 6.56 -2.11 -11.56
CA ILE A 50 7.30 -1.19 -10.69
C ILE A 50 7.49 0.11 -11.45
N SER A 51 7.13 1.23 -10.85
CA SER A 51 7.28 2.53 -11.51
C SER A 51 8.74 2.92 -11.67
N SER A 52 9.03 3.83 -12.60
CA SER A 52 10.33 4.51 -12.68
C SER A 52 10.83 5.03 -11.32
N LEU A 53 9.92 5.51 -10.45
CA LEU A 53 10.30 5.92 -9.09
C LEU A 53 10.68 4.71 -8.23
N GLY A 54 9.86 3.66 -8.25
CA GLY A 54 10.13 2.42 -7.53
C GLY A 54 11.47 1.81 -7.92
N GLU A 55 11.77 1.74 -9.23
CA GLU A 55 13.05 1.28 -9.75
C GLU A 55 14.24 2.13 -9.26
N SER A 56 14.02 3.44 -9.08
CA SER A 56 15.08 4.36 -8.65
C SER A 56 15.33 4.40 -7.14
N GLU A 57 14.28 4.20 -6.32
CA GLU A 57 14.37 4.38 -4.86
C GLU A 57 14.42 3.06 -4.09
N ILE A 58 13.75 2.01 -4.56
CA ILE A 58 13.69 0.74 -3.85
C ILE A 58 14.94 -0.07 -4.22
N PRO A 59 15.78 -0.48 -3.26
CA PRO A 59 16.89 -1.38 -3.55
C PRO A 59 16.37 -2.67 -4.18
N ALA A 60 16.91 -3.03 -5.33
CA ALA A 60 16.41 -4.13 -6.16
C ALA A 60 16.44 -5.47 -5.40
N GLU A 61 17.44 -5.64 -4.54
CA GLU A 61 17.63 -6.79 -3.66
C GLU A 61 16.53 -6.93 -2.60
N TYR A 62 15.80 -5.86 -2.25
CA TYR A 62 14.74 -5.90 -1.24
C TYR A 62 13.38 -6.29 -1.83
N ILE A 63 13.19 -6.12 -3.14
CA ILE A 63 11.92 -6.40 -3.83
C ILE A 63 11.45 -7.85 -3.65
N PRO A 64 12.31 -8.89 -3.84
CA PRO A 64 11.90 -10.27 -3.64
C PRO A 64 11.42 -10.55 -2.21
N ILE A 65 12.03 -9.89 -1.20
CA ILE A 65 11.66 -10.02 0.21
C ILE A 65 10.26 -9.46 0.44
N TYR A 66 9.97 -8.25 -0.07
CA TYR A 66 8.64 -7.66 0.05
C TYR A 66 7.57 -8.50 -0.65
N GLN A 67 7.86 -9.02 -1.84
CA GLN A 67 6.92 -9.85 -2.61
C GLN A 67 6.61 -11.17 -1.89
N ALA A 68 7.62 -11.84 -1.34
CA ALA A 68 7.43 -13.07 -0.58
C ALA A 68 6.63 -12.85 0.72
N ALA A 69 6.93 -11.78 1.46
CA ALA A 69 6.18 -11.42 2.66
C ALA A 69 4.72 -11.03 2.32
N ALA A 70 4.53 -10.28 1.24
CA ALA A 70 3.23 -9.89 0.71
C ALA A 70 2.36 -11.10 0.38
N GLU A 71 2.91 -12.05 -0.36
CA GLU A 71 2.22 -13.31 -0.71
C GLU A 71 1.83 -14.10 0.55
N LYS A 72 2.75 -14.25 1.50
CA LYS A 72 2.52 -15.02 2.72
C LYS A 72 1.43 -14.45 3.62
N TYR A 73 1.35 -13.12 3.74
CA TYR A 73 0.45 -12.45 4.70
C TYR A 73 -0.73 -11.73 4.04
N GLY A 74 -0.86 -11.80 2.71
CA GLY A 74 -1.95 -11.19 1.96
C GLY A 74 -1.92 -9.66 1.98
N VAL A 75 -0.75 -9.04 2.07
CA VAL A 75 -0.59 -7.57 2.08
C VAL A 75 0.06 -7.10 0.78
N PRO A 76 -0.12 -5.85 0.32
CA PRO A 76 0.55 -5.37 -0.90
C PRO A 76 2.08 -5.24 -0.70
N TRP A 77 2.89 -5.73 -1.64
CA TRP A 77 4.37 -5.64 -1.52
C TRP A 77 4.86 -4.17 -1.50
N ASN A 78 4.22 -3.31 -2.29
CA ASN A 78 4.52 -1.88 -2.37
C ASN A 78 4.16 -1.15 -1.07
N LEU A 79 3.25 -1.69 -0.26
CA LEU A 79 2.96 -1.20 1.09
C LEU A 79 4.15 -1.45 2.02
N LEU A 80 4.75 -2.64 1.98
CA LEU A 80 5.93 -2.98 2.78
C LEU A 80 7.14 -2.14 2.39
N ALA A 81 7.36 -1.95 1.09
CA ALA A 81 8.41 -1.05 0.60
C ALA A 81 8.19 0.40 1.07
N ALA A 82 6.94 0.87 1.07
CA ALA A 82 6.62 2.22 1.54
C ALA A 82 6.79 2.38 3.05
N VAL A 83 6.42 1.39 3.85
CA VAL A 83 6.73 1.37 5.29
C VAL A 83 8.24 1.44 5.49
N HIS A 84 9.02 0.55 4.89
CA HIS A 84 10.48 0.54 5.03
C HIS A 84 11.12 1.89 4.61
N ARG A 85 10.57 2.53 3.57
CA ARG A 85 10.98 3.87 3.16
C ARG A 85 10.73 4.92 4.24
N ILE A 86 9.52 4.97 4.80
CA ILE A 86 9.14 5.99 5.79
C ILE A 86 9.88 5.77 7.12
N GLU A 87 10.04 4.52 7.53
CA GLU A 87 10.70 4.17 8.79
C GLU A 87 12.19 4.47 8.78
N THR A 88 12.91 4.03 7.74
CA THR A 88 14.40 4.07 7.76
C THR A 88 15.03 4.45 6.43
N ARG A 89 14.24 4.93 5.46
CA ARG A 89 14.71 5.21 4.09
C ARG A 89 15.47 4.02 3.51
N PHE A 90 14.89 2.83 3.64
CA PHE A 90 15.51 1.57 3.22
C PHE A 90 16.79 1.23 3.99
N SER A 91 16.73 1.29 5.33
CA SER A 91 17.86 0.99 6.22
C SER A 91 19.08 1.90 6.03
N THR A 92 18.88 3.14 5.59
CA THR A 92 19.97 4.13 5.41
C THR A 92 20.13 5.10 6.59
N LEU A 93 19.20 5.09 7.56
CA LEU A 93 19.34 5.85 8.80
C LEU A 93 20.33 5.18 9.76
N ASP A 94 21.16 6.00 10.41
CA ASP A 94 22.11 5.57 11.44
C ASP A 94 22.01 6.48 12.69
N PRO A 95 21.63 5.96 13.86
CA PRO A 95 21.19 4.58 14.12
C PRO A 95 19.73 4.35 13.67
N MET A 96 19.38 3.11 13.35
CA MET A 96 17.98 2.68 13.19
C MET A 96 17.27 2.46 14.55
N ILE A 97 17.42 3.43 15.46
CA ILE A 97 16.78 3.43 16.77
C ILE A 97 16.07 4.77 16.96
N SER A 98 14.75 4.75 17.14
CA SER A 98 13.98 5.97 17.38
C SER A 98 14.09 6.45 18.83
N PHE A 99 13.71 7.71 19.08
CA PHE A 99 13.61 8.25 20.43
C PHE A 99 12.63 7.48 21.33
N ALA A 100 11.61 6.83 20.74
CA ALA A 100 10.63 6.03 21.46
C ALA A 100 11.16 4.63 21.84
N GLY A 101 12.30 4.22 21.28
CA GLY A 101 12.88 2.88 21.44
C GLY A 101 12.43 1.87 20.38
N ALA A 102 11.94 2.33 19.23
CA ALA A 102 11.69 1.47 18.08
C ALA A 102 13.01 1.11 17.41
N GLU A 103 13.16 -0.12 16.93
CA GLU A 103 14.43 -0.67 16.45
C GLU A 103 14.31 -1.30 15.05
N GLY A 104 15.41 -1.29 14.31
CA GLY A 104 15.60 -2.04 13.07
C GLY A 104 14.98 -1.42 11.81
N PRO A 105 15.08 -2.10 10.65
CA PRO A 105 14.64 -1.60 9.34
C PRO A 105 13.18 -1.12 9.30
N MET A 106 12.31 -1.81 10.02
CA MET A 106 10.88 -1.56 10.06
C MET A 106 10.42 -0.84 11.34
N GLN A 107 11.36 -0.36 12.17
CA GLN A 107 11.11 0.40 13.42
C GLN A 107 10.06 -0.25 14.33
N PHE A 108 10.32 -1.47 14.76
CA PHE A 108 9.44 -2.15 15.71
C PHE A 108 9.71 -1.71 17.15
N MET A 109 8.64 -1.47 17.91
CA MET A 109 8.75 -1.49 19.38
C MET A 109 9.02 -2.92 19.86
N PRO A 110 10.01 -3.18 20.72
CA PRO A 110 10.33 -4.52 21.21
C PRO A 110 9.13 -5.26 21.83
N CYS A 111 8.24 -4.58 22.55
CA CYS A 111 7.01 -5.19 23.08
C CYS A 111 5.99 -5.57 22.00
N THR A 112 5.99 -4.90 20.85
CA THR A 112 5.20 -5.33 19.70
C THR A 112 5.82 -6.55 19.04
N PHE A 113 7.15 -6.55 18.89
CA PHE A 113 7.87 -7.65 18.25
C PHE A 113 7.82 -8.95 19.09
N ILE A 114 8.14 -8.86 20.39
CA ILE A 114 8.23 -9.98 21.33
C ILE A 114 6.88 -10.30 21.99
N GLY A 115 6.06 -9.29 22.24
CA GLY A 115 4.71 -9.45 22.78
C GLY A 115 4.48 -8.71 24.11
N TRP A 116 3.34 -8.02 24.17
CA TRP A 116 2.94 -7.17 25.28
C TRP A 116 2.65 -7.92 26.60
N GLY A 117 2.57 -9.25 26.55
CA GLY A 117 2.43 -10.07 27.76
C GLY A 117 3.71 -10.21 28.59
N HIS A 118 4.87 -9.75 28.10
CA HIS A 118 6.12 -9.76 28.86
C HIS A 118 6.07 -8.76 30.02
N SER A 119 6.64 -9.11 31.18
CA SER A 119 6.53 -8.31 32.41
C SER A 119 7.20 -6.93 32.32
N SER A 120 8.15 -6.75 31.41
CA SER A 120 8.80 -5.46 31.16
C SER A 120 8.00 -4.54 30.24
N CYS A 121 6.92 -5.02 29.61
CA CYS A 121 6.13 -4.23 28.68
C CYS A 121 5.16 -3.28 29.37
N SER A 122 5.34 -2.00 29.10
CA SER A 122 4.50 -0.90 29.55
C SER A 122 4.75 0.36 28.70
N GLY A 123 3.91 1.39 28.86
CA GLY A 123 4.14 2.69 28.23
C GLY A 123 4.27 2.62 26.71
N SER A 124 5.38 3.15 26.17
CA SER A 124 5.67 3.18 24.73
C SER A 124 5.95 1.81 24.11
N GLY A 125 6.19 0.77 24.93
CA GLY A 125 6.49 -0.57 24.43
C GLY A 125 7.98 -0.83 24.14
N ALA A 126 8.89 0.02 24.64
CA ALA A 126 10.33 -0.25 24.56
C ALA A 126 10.72 -1.53 25.34
N GLY A 127 10.09 -1.71 26.51
CA GLY A 127 10.39 -2.82 27.42
C GLY A 127 11.84 -2.82 27.92
N ASN A 128 12.19 -3.88 28.63
CA ASN A 128 13.56 -4.20 29.04
C ASN A 128 13.79 -5.67 28.72
N PHE A 129 14.63 -5.93 27.73
CA PHE A 129 14.90 -7.25 27.16
C PHE A 129 16.40 -7.41 26.96
N SER A 130 16.93 -8.60 27.27
CA SER A 130 18.30 -8.95 26.88
C SER A 130 18.41 -9.12 25.37
N ALA A 131 19.64 -9.15 24.83
CA ALA A 131 19.86 -9.38 23.41
C ALA A 131 19.32 -10.75 22.95
N GLU A 132 19.43 -11.76 23.80
CA GLU A 132 18.91 -13.12 23.55
C GLU A 132 17.38 -13.17 23.59
N GLU A 133 16.75 -12.41 24.48
CA GLU A 133 15.29 -12.33 24.57
C GLU A 133 14.69 -11.66 23.34
N LYS A 134 15.38 -10.66 22.79
CA LYS A 134 14.93 -9.90 21.60
C LYS A 134 14.76 -10.75 20.35
N THR A 135 15.47 -11.87 20.26
CA THR A 135 15.40 -12.77 19.10
C THR A 135 14.66 -14.08 19.38
N SER A 136 14.07 -14.23 20.57
CA SER A 136 13.56 -15.52 21.06
C SER A 136 12.17 -15.87 20.49
N LEU A 137 12.12 -16.93 19.68
CA LEU A 137 10.88 -17.51 19.16
C LEU A 137 9.94 -18.01 20.27
N ASP A 138 10.49 -18.57 21.34
CA ASP A 138 9.70 -19.04 22.49
C ASP A 138 8.99 -17.88 23.19
N LEU A 139 9.67 -16.76 23.39
CA LEU A 139 9.05 -15.58 24.00
C LEU A 139 8.01 -14.95 23.08
N ILE A 140 8.31 -14.82 21.79
CA ILE A 140 7.37 -14.34 20.77
C ILE A 140 6.08 -15.17 20.79
N SER A 141 6.21 -16.49 20.74
CA SER A 141 5.05 -17.39 20.78
C SER A 141 4.31 -17.30 22.12
N LYS A 142 5.03 -17.19 23.24
CA LYS A 142 4.44 -17.13 24.59
C LYS A 142 3.65 -15.85 24.83
N TYR A 143 4.14 -14.71 24.34
CA TYR A 143 3.57 -13.40 24.60
C TYR A 143 2.76 -12.83 23.43
N GLY A 144 2.62 -13.59 22.35
CA GLY A 144 1.80 -13.22 21.19
C GLY A 144 2.41 -12.09 20.38
N GLY A 145 3.74 -12.02 20.32
CA GLY A 145 4.47 -11.05 19.50
C GLY A 145 4.26 -11.26 18.00
N TYR A 146 4.70 -10.28 17.21
CA TYR A 146 4.61 -10.31 15.75
C TYR A 146 5.90 -10.73 15.05
N GLY A 147 6.99 -10.95 15.79
CA GLY A 147 8.27 -11.39 15.25
C GLY A 147 8.15 -12.70 14.45
N VAL A 148 8.88 -12.77 13.34
CA VAL A 148 8.92 -13.92 12.43
C VAL A 148 10.37 -14.25 12.12
N ASP A 149 10.77 -15.51 12.32
CA ASP A 149 11.99 -16.10 11.74
C ASP A 149 11.66 -16.48 10.30
N ALA A 150 12.00 -15.58 9.38
CA ALA A 150 11.67 -15.70 7.97
C ALA A 150 12.78 -16.42 7.20
N ASN A 151 14.04 -16.18 7.56
CA ASN A 151 15.20 -16.82 6.94
C ASN A 151 15.48 -18.25 7.50
N SER A 152 14.73 -18.68 8.53
CA SER A 152 14.81 -20.00 9.19
C SER A 152 16.15 -20.28 9.88
N ASP A 153 16.79 -19.26 10.44
CA ASP A 153 18.06 -19.40 11.17
C ASP A 153 17.87 -19.76 12.67
N GLY A 154 16.62 -19.84 13.13
CA GLY A 154 16.24 -20.15 14.51
C GLY A 154 16.04 -18.93 15.39
N LYS A 155 16.09 -17.72 14.82
CA LYS A 155 15.87 -16.44 15.49
C LYS A 155 14.90 -15.58 14.69
N ALA A 156 14.09 -14.79 15.38
CA ALA A 156 13.39 -13.68 14.74
C ALA A 156 14.13 -12.40 15.13
N ASP A 157 14.99 -11.89 14.27
CA ASP A 157 15.80 -10.70 14.55
C ASP A 157 15.19 -9.46 13.88
N MET A 158 14.77 -8.48 14.68
CA MET A 158 14.24 -7.22 14.15
C MET A 158 15.29 -6.39 13.37
N TRP A 159 16.57 -6.72 13.47
CA TRP A 159 17.67 -6.12 12.71
C TRP A 159 18.00 -6.86 11.43
N ASP A 160 17.56 -8.11 11.29
CA ASP A 160 17.61 -8.82 10.02
C ASP A 160 16.47 -8.31 9.12
N LEU A 161 16.81 -7.99 7.87
CA LEU A 161 15.86 -7.36 6.96
C LEU A 161 14.71 -8.30 6.61
N GLU A 162 14.99 -9.58 6.38
CA GLU A 162 13.97 -10.55 5.97
C GLU A 162 12.99 -10.79 7.12
N ASP A 163 13.50 -11.02 8.32
CA ASP A 163 12.69 -11.16 9.53
C ASP A 163 11.86 -9.90 9.83
N ALA A 164 12.47 -8.71 9.74
CA ALA A 164 11.78 -7.45 9.99
C ALA A 164 10.63 -7.21 8.99
N VAL A 165 10.86 -7.45 7.70
CA VAL A 165 9.83 -7.28 6.65
C VAL A 165 8.69 -8.28 6.81
N PHE A 166 8.99 -9.55 7.08
CA PHE A 166 7.97 -10.56 7.33
C PHE A 166 7.19 -10.30 8.61
N SER A 167 7.85 -9.78 9.65
CA SER A 167 7.19 -9.36 10.90
C SER A 167 6.25 -8.18 10.66
N ALA A 168 6.64 -7.20 9.82
CA ALA A 168 5.79 -6.08 9.42
C ALA A 168 4.58 -6.56 8.62
N ALA A 169 4.77 -7.48 7.69
CA ALA A 169 3.68 -8.09 6.92
C ALA A 169 2.71 -8.86 7.82
N ASN A 170 3.22 -9.65 8.77
CA ASN A 170 2.42 -10.34 9.79
C ASN A 170 1.58 -9.37 10.62
N TYR A 171 2.20 -8.29 11.12
CA TYR A 171 1.52 -7.25 11.88
C TYR A 171 0.42 -6.57 11.06
N LEU A 172 0.74 -6.07 9.87
CA LEU A 172 -0.19 -5.33 9.02
C LEU A 172 -1.34 -6.22 8.55
N GLY A 173 -1.04 -7.46 8.17
CA GLY A 173 -2.02 -8.47 7.79
C GLY A 173 -3.05 -8.69 8.89
N LYS A 174 -2.59 -9.00 10.11
CA LYS A 174 -3.46 -9.18 11.30
C LYS A 174 -4.21 -7.90 11.70
N SER A 175 -3.63 -6.73 11.43
CA SER A 175 -4.25 -5.42 11.73
C SER A 175 -5.31 -5.00 10.72
N GLY A 176 -5.47 -5.74 9.62
CA GLY A 176 -6.58 -5.59 8.68
C GLY A 176 -6.17 -5.36 7.23
N ALA A 177 -4.88 -5.18 6.92
CA ALA A 177 -4.43 -4.96 5.54
C ALA A 177 -4.78 -6.14 4.63
N ALA A 178 -4.70 -7.38 5.15
CA ALA A 178 -5.07 -8.59 4.42
C ALA A 178 -6.56 -8.68 4.05
N SER A 179 -7.40 -7.91 4.74
CA SER A 179 -8.84 -7.80 4.45
C SER A 179 -9.19 -6.50 3.73
N GLY A 180 -8.20 -5.80 3.16
CA GLY A 180 -8.38 -4.53 2.44
C GLY A 180 -8.50 -3.30 3.35
N ASN A 181 -8.43 -3.44 4.68
CA ASN A 181 -8.47 -2.32 5.62
C ASN A 181 -7.06 -1.74 5.86
N ILE A 182 -6.41 -1.29 4.78
CA ILE A 182 -5.00 -0.88 4.78
C ILE A 182 -4.75 0.32 5.70
N GLU A 183 -5.55 1.38 5.59
CA GLU A 183 -5.39 2.59 6.42
C GLU A 183 -5.54 2.30 7.92
N LYS A 184 -6.49 1.43 8.28
CA LYS A 184 -6.65 0.96 9.67
C LYS A 184 -5.38 0.25 10.14
N ALA A 185 -4.83 -0.66 9.33
CA ALA A 185 -3.64 -1.41 9.69
C ALA A 185 -2.41 -0.50 9.87
N LEU A 186 -2.22 0.48 8.98
CA LEU A 186 -1.16 1.48 9.09
C LEU A 186 -1.33 2.38 10.32
N TYR A 187 -2.57 2.77 10.65
CA TYR A 187 -2.84 3.54 11.85
C TYR A 187 -2.58 2.72 13.12
N GLN A 188 -2.81 1.40 13.11
CA GLN A 188 -2.40 0.55 14.23
C GLN A 188 -0.87 0.46 14.32
N TYR A 189 -0.17 0.41 13.18
CA TYR A 189 1.29 0.30 13.12
C TYR A 189 2.00 1.48 13.79
N ASN A 190 1.57 2.72 13.51
CA ASN A 190 2.30 3.93 13.94
C ASN A 190 1.47 4.93 14.78
N HIS A 191 0.13 4.84 14.75
CA HIS A 191 -0.80 5.76 15.43
C HIS A 191 -0.79 7.22 14.94
N SER A 192 -0.32 7.49 13.73
CA SER A 192 -0.38 8.81 13.07
C SER A 192 -1.16 8.75 11.74
N GLN A 193 -2.05 9.71 11.52
CA GLN A 193 -2.76 9.86 10.24
C GLN A 193 -1.84 10.41 9.14
N GLU A 194 -0.85 11.21 9.51
CA GLU A 194 0.22 11.68 8.63
C GLU A 194 1.07 10.50 8.16
N TYR A 195 1.40 9.56 9.04
CA TYR A 195 2.11 8.35 8.67
C TYR A 195 1.31 7.50 7.68
N VAL A 196 0.04 7.23 7.95
CA VAL A 196 -0.87 6.51 7.04
C VAL A 196 -0.85 7.14 5.66
N SER A 197 -1.00 8.46 5.64
CA SER A 197 -1.01 9.30 4.47
C SER A 197 0.29 9.20 3.65
N GLU A 198 1.44 9.31 4.29
CA GLU A 198 2.75 9.23 3.63
C GLU A 198 3.06 7.83 3.10
N VAL A 199 2.75 6.79 3.87
CA VAL A 199 2.93 5.40 3.42
C VAL A 199 2.03 5.10 2.22
N MET A 200 0.75 5.48 2.26
CA MET A 200 -0.17 5.28 1.14
C MET A 200 0.28 6.02 -0.13
N LYS A 201 0.83 7.23 0.04
CA LYS A 201 1.42 7.99 -1.07
C LYS A 201 2.56 7.21 -1.74
N TYR A 202 3.58 6.78 -0.98
CA TYR A 202 4.72 6.07 -1.59
C TYR A 202 4.34 4.69 -2.12
N ALA A 203 3.45 3.96 -1.43
CA ALA A 203 2.94 2.69 -1.91
C ALA A 203 2.28 2.87 -3.29
N THR A 204 1.50 3.93 -3.48
CA THR A 204 0.89 4.27 -4.78
C THR A 204 1.95 4.65 -5.82
N LEU A 205 2.90 5.50 -5.44
CA LEU A 205 3.92 6.00 -6.37
C LEU A 205 4.84 4.89 -6.89
N TYR A 206 5.14 3.87 -6.09
CA TYR A 206 6.01 2.75 -6.49
C TYR A 206 5.43 1.82 -7.55
N VAL A 207 4.14 1.92 -7.85
CA VAL A 207 3.46 1.08 -8.86
C VAL A 207 2.73 1.92 -9.92
N THR A 208 3.01 3.23 -9.96
CA THR A 208 2.39 4.19 -10.89
C THR A 208 3.45 4.86 -11.75
N GLU A 209 3.46 4.56 -13.06
CA GLU A 209 4.37 5.17 -14.04
C GLU A 209 4.05 6.65 -14.35
N GLY A 210 5.08 7.40 -14.79
CA GLY A 210 4.94 8.81 -15.20
C GLY A 210 5.14 9.85 -14.08
N TYR A 211 5.82 9.48 -12.99
CA TYR A 211 6.14 10.35 -11.87
C TYR A 211 7.66 10.41 -11.63
N ASP A 212 8.28 11.58 -11.81
CA ASP A 212 9.63 11.82 -11.28
C ASP A 212 9.51 12.20 -9.80
N ALA A 213 10.21 11.58 -8.84
CA ALA A 213 10.35 12.22 -7.51
C ALA A 213 11.21 13.48 -7.62
N ILE A 214 10.72 14.63 -7.14
CA ILE A 214 11.57 15.80 -6.87
C ILE A 214 12.04 15.57 -5.44
N ILE A 215 13.36 15.58 -5.23
CA ILE A 215 13.95 15.75 -3.91
C ILE A 215 13.60 17.18 -3.46
N ILE A 216 12.84 17.28 -2.39
CA ILE A 216 12.05 18.46 -2.00
C ILE A 216 12.95 19.61 -1.49
N PRO A 217 12.64 20.85 -1.88
CA PRO A 217 12.11 21.82 -0.92
C PRO A 217 10.64 22.12 -1.28
N GLN A 218 9.74 22.14 -0.30
CA GLN A 218 8.27 22.26 -0.45
C GLN A 218 7.94 23.42 -1.41
N PRO A 219 6.93 23.37 -2.35
CA PRO A 219 5.73 22.52 -2.42
C PRO A 219 5.54 21.71 -3.75
N GLY A 220 4.84 20.56 -3.62
CA GLY A 220 4.01 19.84 -4.63
C GLY A 220 4.48 19.65 -6.08
N LYS A 221 5.20 18.56 -6.39
CA LYS A 221 5.55 18.17 -7.78
C LYS A 221 4.38 17.71 -8.67
N ALA A 222 3.25 17.30 -8.09
CA ALA A 222 2.05 17.03 -8.87
C ALA A 222 1.35 18.33 -9.34
N GLY A 223 1.69 19.48 -8.74
CA GLY A 223 1.20 20.80 -9.15
C GLY A 223 -0.30 21.04 -8.94
N PHE A 224 -0.94 20.31 -8.03
CA PHE A 224 -2.35 20.53 -7.69
C PHE A 224 -2.48 21.65 -6.66
N SER A 225 -3.14 22.74 -7.04
CA SER A 225 -3.52 23.80 -6.12
C SER A 225 -4.76 23.42 -5.34
N ARG A 226 -4.85 23.85 -4.07
CA ARG A 226 -6.10 23.72 -3.33
C ARG A 226 -7.21 24.53 -4.05
N PRO A 227 -8.31 23.90 -4.47
CA PRO A 227 -9.33 24.60 -5.26
C PRO A 227 -10.10 25.65 -4.45
N VAL A 228 -10.28 25.43 -3.15
CA VAL A 228 -10.93 26.40 -2.26
C VAL A 228 -10.17 26.51 -0.95
N ASN A 229 -9.86 27.73 -0.51
CA ASN A 229 -9.22 28.00 0.79
C ASN A 229 -10.22 27.99 1.97
N GLY A 230 -11.17 27.06 1.96
CA GLY A 230 -12.12 26.86 3.05
C GLY A 230 -11.70 25.73 3.98
N GLU A 231 -12.28 25.63 5.17
CA GLU A 231 -11.99 24.56 6.12
C GLU A 231 -12.36 23.18 5.54
N VAL A 232 -11.64 22.14 5.97
CA VAL A 232 -12.01 20.75 5.67
C VAL A 232 -13.17 20.37 6.58
N THR A 233 -14.37 20.22 6.01
CA THR A 233 -15.57 19.83 6.75
C THR A 233 -15.75 18.32 6.82
N SER A 234 -15.18 17.59 5.85
CA SER A 234 -15.12 16.13 5.86
C SER A 234 -13.88 15.62 5.13
N GLY A 235 -13.15 14.69 5.75
CA GLY A 235 -11.94 14.08 5.18
C GLY A 235 -12.25 12.86 4.31
N PHE A 236 -11.25 12.41 3.56
CA PHE A 236 -11.29 11.15 2.80
C PHE A 236 -11.29 9.94 3.75
N GLY A 237 -11.96 8.85 3.36
CA GLY A 237 -11.90 7.57 4.06
C GLY A 237 -13.19 7.18 4.80
N PRO A 238 -13.16 6.10 5.62
CA PRO A 238 -14.34 5.54 6.27
C PRO A 238 -15.01 6.52 7.21
N ARG A 239 -16.34 6.64 7.12
CA ARG A 239 -17.14 7.46 8.02
C ARG A 239 -17.73 6.58 9.10
N THR A 240 -17.37 6.79 10.35
CA THR A 240 -18.03 6.13 11.48
C THR A 240 -19.13 7.05 11.99
N HIS A 241 -20.37 6.55 12.05
CA HIS A 241 -21.47 7.34 12.58
C HIS A 241 -21.23 7.60 14.09
N PRO A 242 -21.19 8.86 14.54
CA PRO A 242 -20.65 9.22 15.86
C PRO A 242 -21.50 8.72 17.04
N VAL A 243 -22.75 8.32 16.79
CA VAL A 243 -23.67 7.83 17.83
C VAL A 243 -23.91 6.32 17.76
N THR A 244 -23.87 5.72 16.57
CA THR A 244 -24.21 4.30 16.37
C THR A 244 -22.97 3.42 16.19
N GLY A 245 -21.79 4.01 15.92
CA GLY A 245 -20.57 3.26 15.65
C GLY A 245 -20.58 2.50 14.32
N GLU A 246 -21.64 2.66 13.51
CA GLU A 246 -21.73 2.03 12.20
C GLU A 246 -20.72 2.65 11.24
N VAL A 247 -19.95 1.78 10.58
CA VAL A 247 -19.08 2.18 9.47
C VAL A 247 -19.98 2.43 8.26
N GLY A 248 -20.22 3.69 7.96
CA GLY A 248 -20.92 4.13 6.77
C GLY A 248 -20.07 3.98 5.51
N LYS A 249 -20.68 4.25 4.35
CA LYS A 249 -19.95 4.29 3.08
C LYS A 249 -18.77 5.27 3.18
N PRO A 250 -17.56 4.86 2.76
CA PRO A 250 -16.38 5.70 2.80
C PRO A 250 -16.61 6.97 1.99
N HIS A 251 -16.02 8.06 2.47
CA HIS A 251 -16.00 9.32 1.77
C HIS A 251 -14.87 9.30 0.75
N GLU A 252 -15.25 9.40 -0.52
CA GLU A 252 -14.38 9.15 -1.67
C GLU A 252 -13.58 10.38 -2.12
N GLY A 253 -13.69 11.49 -1.37
CA GLY A 253 -13.04 12.76 -1.60
C GLY A 253 -12.84 13.54 -0.31
N VAL A 254 -12.62 14.84 -0.43
CA VAL A 254 -12.54 15.79 0.69
C VAL A 254 -13.52 16.92 0.45
N ASP A 255 -14.24 17.29 1.51
CA ASP A 255 -15.20 18.40 1.48
C ASP A 255 -14.55 19.67 2.01
N PHE A 256 -14.56 20.70 1.18
CA PHE A 256 -14.11 22.04 1.54
C PHE A 256 -15.30 22.98 1.71
N ALA A 257 -15.41 23.62 2.86
CA ALA A 257 -16.41 24.67 3.08
C ALA A 257 -16.28 25.76 2.02
N CYS A 258 -17.39 26.20 1.45
CA CYS A 258 -17.39 27.34 0.52
C CYS A 258 -18.72 28.08 0.51
N SER A 259 -18.66 29.36 0.14
CA SER A 259 -19.87 30.17 0.01
C SER A 259 -20.61 29.82 -1.28
N TYR A 260 -21.95 29.89 -1.27
CA TYR A 260 -22.75 29.67 -2.48
C TYR A 260 -22.26 30.56 -3.65
N GLY A 261 -22.05 29.95 -4.82
CA GLY A 261 -21.59 30.64 -6.02
C GLY A 261 -20.11 31.03 -6.01
N GLN A 262 -19.36 30.76 -4.94
CA GLN A 262 -17.92 31.00 -4.89
C GLN A 262 -17.22 30.30 -6.06
N PRO A 263 -16.36 30.99 -6.83
CA PRO A 263 -15.68 30.38 -7.97
C PRO A 263 -14.88 29.15 -7.57
N ILE A 264 -15.05 28.05 -8.32
CA ILE A 264 -14.28 26.82 -8.16
C ILE A 264 -13.25 26.72 -9.29
N PRO A 265 -11.97 27.02 -9.03
CA PRO A 265 -10.90 26.86 -10.00
C PRO A 265 -10.49 25.40 -10.19
N ALA A 266 -10.01 25.09 -11.39
CA ALA A 266 -9.28 23.86 -11.66
C ALA A 266 -8.00 23.83 -10.82
N SER A 267 -7.76 22.69 -10.19
CA SER A 267 -6.61 22.43 -9.32
C SER A 267 -5.32 22.28 -10.13
N LYS A 268 -5.41 21.81 -11.37
CA LYS A 268 -4.27 21.61 -12.28
C LYS A 268 -4.72 21.78 -13.73
N ALA A 269 -3.79 22.11 -14.61
CA ALA A 269 -4.04 22.13 -16.06
C ALA A 269 -4.46 20.75 -16.58
N GLY A 270 -5.35 20.71 -17.57
CA GLY A 270 -5.87 19.46 -18.12
C GLY A 270 -7.00 19.67 -19.11
N LYS A 271 -7.63 18.56 -19.52
CA LYS A 271 -8.80 18.54 -20.39
C LYS A 271 -10.04 18.16 -19.59
N VAL A 272 -11.10 18.96 -19.70
CA VAL A 272 -12.40 18.63 -19.12
C VAL A 272 -12.96 17.42 -19.88
N ILE A 273 -13.13 16.30 -19.18
CA ILE A 273 -13.66 15.06 -19.76
C ILE A 273 -15.16 14.89 -19.47
N MET A 274 -15.69 15.61 -18.48
CA MET A 274 -17.10 15.59 -18.14
C MET A 274 -17.51 16.89 -17.48
N ALA A 275 -18.68 17.42 -17.84
CA ALA A 275 -19.26 18.62 -17.24
C ALA A 275 -20.78 18.54 -17.36
N GLY A 276 -21.50 18.44 -16.25
CA GLY A 276 -22.96 18.34 -16.27
C GLY A 276 -23.54 17.81 -14.96
N TRP A 277 -24.81 17.40 -15.03
CA TRP A 277 -25.48 16.67 -13.96
C TRP A 277 -25.10 15.20 -14.01
N GLN A 278 -24.80 14.59 -12.85
CA GLN A 278 -24.66 13.14 -12.77
C GLN A 278 -25.98 12.44 -13.08
N ASN A 279 -27.08 12.93 -12.50
CA ASN A 279 -28.43 12.46 -12.79
C ASN A 279 -29.36 13.68 -12.94
N ALA A 280 -29.63 14.09 -14.17
CA ALA A 280 -30.50 15.24 -14.44
C ALA A 280 -31.96 15.01 -14.00
N SER A 281 -32.40 13.76 -13.91
CA SER A 281 -33.74 13.39 -13.45
C SER A 281 -33.86 13.33 -11.93
N ASN A 282 -32.74 13.27 -11.21
CA ASN A 282 -32.70 13.32 -9.75
C ASN A 282 -31.57 14.24 -9.26
N PRO A 283 -31.79 15.57 -9.25
CA PRO A 283 -30.75 16.55 -8.95
C PRO A 283 -30.28 16.55 -7.49
N SER A 284 -30.93 15.77 -6.61
CA SER A 284 -30.58 15.64 -5.19
C SER A 284 -29.75 14.39 -4.88
N GLU A 285 -29.28 13.67 -5.89
CA GLU A 285 -28.52 12.42 -5.75
C GLU A 285 -27.06 12.55 -6.20
N GLY A 286 -26.17 11.85 -5.49
CA GLY A 286 -24.76 11.70 -5.82
C GLY A 286 -24.04 13.04 -5.94
N TYR A 287 -23.25 13.23 -7.00
CA TYR A 287 -22.43 14.44 -7.21
C TYR A 287 -23.23 15.68 -7.57
N GLY A 288 -24.50 15.55 -7.96
CA GLY A 288 -25.26 16.68 -8.51
C GLY A 288 -24.61 17.23 -9.78
N GLN A 289 -24.42 18.55 -9.85
CA GLN A 289 -23.62 19.17 -10.90
C GLN A 289 -22.14 19.01 -10.60
N TYR A 290 -21.38 18.55 -11.59
CA TYR A 290 -19.97 18.29 -11.40
C TYR A 290 -19.15 18.43 -12.67
N VAL A 291 -17.84 18.56 -12.48
CA VAL A 291 -16.83 18.61 -13.53
C VAL A 291 -15.76 17.56 -13.24
N ARG A 292 -15.32 16.85 -14.29
CA ARG A 292 -14.14 15.97 -14.26
C ARG A 292 -13.08 16.52 -15.20
N VAL A 293 -11.85 16.63 -14.71
CA VAL A 293 -10.70 17.09 -15.50
C VAL A 293 -9.65 15.98 -15.53
N ASP A 294 -9.27 15.56 -16.73
CA ASP A 294 -8.14 14.67 -16.99
C ASP A 294 -6.88 15.51 -17.16
N HIS A 295 -5.86 15.23 -16.36
CA HIS A 295 -4.61 15.97 -16.34
C HIS A 295 -3.48 15.25 -17.10
N GLY A 296 -3.78 14.13 -17.78
CA GLY A 296 -2.80 13.22 -18.35
C GLY A 296 -2.10 12.38 -17.28
N GLY A 297 -1.36 11.35 -17.69
CA GLY A 297 -0.61 10.47 -16.78
C GLY A 297 -1.49 9.72 -15.76
N GLY A 298 -2.76 9.48 -16.10
CA GLY A 298 -3.70 8.76 -15.23
C GLY A 298 -4.37 9.61 -14.13
N TYR A 299 -4.10 10.91 -14.07
CA TYR A 299 -4.65 11.81 -13.06
C TYR A 299 -6.00 12.39 -13.51
N VAL A 300 -7.03 12.22 -12.67
CA VAL A 300 -8.34 12.85 -12.86
C VAL A 300 -8.76 13.54 -11.58
N THR A 301 -9.29 14.75 -11.68
CA THR A 301 -9.96 15.42 -10.55
C THR A 301 -11.46 15.45 -10.74
N ILE A 302 -12.21 15.42 -9.63
CA ILE A 302 -13.65 15.63 -9.61
C ILE A 302 -13.98 16.85 -8.75
N TYR A 303 -14.85 17.72 -9.26
CA TYR A 303 -15.41 18.89 -8.57
C TYR A 303 -16.92 18.75 -8.54
N ALA A 304 -17.50 18.42 -7.38
CA ALA A 304 -18.92 18.09 -7.26
C ALA A 304 -19.72 19.10 -6.41
N HIS A 305 -21.03 18.87 -6.34
CA HIS A 305 -22.02 19.69 -5.65
C HIS A 305 -22.11 21.13 -6.16
N LEU A 306 -21.70 21.39 -7.40
CA LEU A 306 -21.63 22.74 -7.97
C LEU A 306 -23.03 23.38 -8.06
N SER A 307 -23.12 24.69 -7.88
CA SER A 307 -24.34 25.47 -8.14
C SER A 307 -24.50 25.81 -9.62
N SER A 308 -23.38 25.93 -10.32
CA SER A 308 -23.33 26.24 -11.75
C SER A 308 -22.06 25.66 -12.37
N ILE A 309 -22.12 25.37 -13.66
CA ILE A 309 -21.00 24.88 -14.45
C ILE A 309 -20.68 25.93 -15.52
N LYS A 310 -19.41 26.32 -15.59
CA LYS A 310 -18.88 27.23 -16.63
C LYS A 310 -18.08 26.48 -17.70
N ALA A 311 -17.44 25.38 -17.32
CA ALA A 311 -16.67 24.52 -18.22
C ALA A 311 -17.56 23.62 -19.10
N ARG A 312 -17.02 23.14 -20.21
CA ARG A 312 -17.65 22.18 -21.11
C ARG A 312 -16.72 20.99 -21.34
N ALA A 313 -17.31 19.82 -21.57
CA ALA A 313 -16.53 18.66 -21.99
C ALA A 313 -15.76 18.97 -23.29
N GLY A 314 -14.46 18.68 -23.28
CA GLY A 314 -13.53 19.00 -24.36
C GLY A 314 -12.65 20.22 -24.08
N ASP A 315 -13.01 21.11 -23.15
CA ASP A 315 -12.25 22.31 -22.84
C ASP A 315 -10.84 21.98 -22.32
N GLN A 316 -9.85 22.72 -22.80
CA GLN A 316 -8.51 22.76 -22.19
C GLN A 316 -8.51 23.84 -21.10
N VAL A 317 -8.10 23.47 -19.89
CA VAL A 317 -8.08 24.37 -18.73
C VAL A 317 -6.67 24.45 -18.16
N SER A 318 -6.32 25.60 -17.60
CA SER A 318 -5.13 25.78 -16.78
C SER A 318 -5.48 25.66 -15.30
N ALA A 319 -4.49 25.46 -14.44
CA ALA A 319 -4.70 25.65 -13.01
C ALA A 319 -5.24 27.07 -12.75
N GLY A 320 -6.25 27.21 -11.89
CA GLY A 320 -6.93 28.48 -11.63
C GLY A 320 -8.10 28.80 -12.57
N THR A 321 -8.25 28.11 -13.71
CA THR A 321 -9.40 28.33 -14.59
C THR A 321 -10.71 27.97 -13.87
N VAL A 322 -11.65 28.90 -13.79
CA VAL A 322 -12.93 28.68 -13.08
C VAL A 322 -13.80 27.69 -13.84
N LEU A 323 -14.08 26.55 -13.21
CA LEU A 323 -14.89 25.46 -13.75
C LEU A 323 -16.38 25.63 -13.48
N GLY A 324 -16.71 26.30 -12.37
CA GLY A 324 -18.08 26.45 -11.89
C GLY A 324 -18.17 27.28 -10.62
N GLY A 325 -19.32 27.21 -9.96
CA GLY A 325 -19.55 27.83 -8.65
C GLY A 325 -19.86 26.80 -7.57
N CYS A 326 -19.39 27.03 -6.34
CA CYS A 326 -19.73 26.25 -5.16
C CYS A 326 -21.25 26.18 -4.96
N GLY A 327 -21.78 25.06 -4.48
CA GLY A 327 -23.19 24.89 -4.22
C GLY A 327 -23.48 23.74 -3.26
N SER A 328 -24.69 23.21 -3.36
CA SER A 328 -25.17 22.09 -2.56
C SER A 328 -26.11 21.19 -3.40
N THR A 329 -25.77 20.98 -4.67
CA THR A 329 -26.54 20.05 -5.53
C THR A 329 -26.14 18.60 -5.27
N GLY A 330 -26.97 17.63 -5.64
CA GLY A 330 -26.71 16.23 -5.34
C GLY A 330 -26.91 15.89 -3.86
N SER A 331 -26.25 14.83 -3.40
CA SER A 331 -26.30 14.37 -2.02
C SER A 331 -25.44 15.24 -1.10
N SER A 332 -25.95 16.44 -0.79
CA SER A 332 -25.28 17.46 0.02
C SER A 332 -26.23 18.04 1.07
N THR A 333 -25.73 18.37 2.26
CA THR A 333 -26.50 18.98 3.37
C THR A 333 -26.27 20.49 3.52
N GLY A 334 -25.31 21.05 2.80
CA GLY A 334 -24.96 22.48 2.86
C GLY A 334 -23.89 22.84 1.84
N ASN A 335 -23.58 24.13 1.68
CA ASN A 335 -22.64 24.56 0.64
C ASN A 335 -21.21 24.09 0.94
N HIS A 336 -20.66 23.27 0.04
CA HIS A 336 -19.28 22.82 0.07
C HIS A 336 -18.83 22.37 -1.32
N LEU A 337 -17.51 22.23 -1.50
CA LEU A 337 -16.92 21.56 -2.64
C LEU A 337 -16.51 20.17 -2.21
N HIS A 338 -17.15 19.14 -2.78
CA HIS A 338 -16.61 17.79 -2.74
C HIS A 338 -15.56 17.65 -3.85
N PHE A 339 -14.32 17.40 -3.43
CA PHE A 339 -13.16 17.32 -4.31
C PHE A 339 -12.53 15.93 -4.25
N GLU A 340 -12.33 15.31 -5.40
CA GLU A 340 -11.63 14.02 -5.49
C GLU A 340 -10.39 14.14 -6.36
N ILE A 341 -9.38 13.32 -6.04
CA ILE A 341 -8.27 13.00 -6.92
C ILE A 341 -8.32 11.50 -7.19
N ILE A 342 -8.25 11.16 -8.47
CA ILE A 342 -8.18 9.79 -8.99
C ILE A 342 -6.84 9.64 -9.69
N ILE A 343 -6.15 8.55 -9.41
CA ILE A 343 -4.88 8.18 -10.05
C ILE A 343 -5.05 6.76 -10.59
N ASN A 344 -4.96 6.59 -11.91
CA ASN A 344 -5.11 5.29 -12.58
C ASN A 344 -6.39 4.54 -12.19
N GLY A 345 -7.50 5.28 -12.03
CA GLY A 345 -8.80 4.72 -11.66
C GLY A 345 -9.03 4.54 -10.16
N VAL A 346 -8.02 4.83 -9.32
CA VAL A 346 -8.11 4.70 -7.86
C VAL A 346 -8.27 6.07 -7.21
N LYS A 347 -9.28 6.23 -6.37
CA LYS A 347 -9.49 7.45 -5.56
C LYS A 347 -8.48 7.49 -4.41
N VAL A 348 -7.87 8.65 -4.21
CA VAL A 348 -6.85 8.86 -3.18
C VAL A 348 -7.20 10.10 -2.35
N ASN A 349 -6.68 10.17 -1.12
CA ASN A 349 -6.89 11.33 -0.26
C ASN A 349 -6.32 12.61 -0.92
N PRO A 350 -7.17 13.59 -1.31
CA PRO A 350 -6.73 14.80 -1.97
C PRO A 350 -5.77 15.67 -1.15
N LEU A 351 -5.85 15.62 0.19
CA LEU A 351 -5.00 16.42 1.08
C LEU A 351 -3.51 16.06 0.97
N LEU A 352 -3.17 14.92 0.37
CA LEU A 352 -1.78 14.53 0.10
C LEU A 352 -1.16 15.25 -1.10
N PHE A 353 -1.99 15.89 -1.92
CA PHE A 353 -1.59 16.44 -3.21
C PHE A 353 -1.88 17.94 -3.33
N VAL A 354 -2.91 18.44 -2.66
CA VAL A 354 -3.23 19.87 -2.68
C VAL A 354 -2.46 20.61 -1.60
N VAL A 355 -1.80 21.69 -1.99
CA VAL A 355 -1.12 22.61 -1.08
C VAL A 355 -1.94 23.89 -1.00
N GLY A 356 -2.16 24.40 0.22
CA GLY A 356 -2.88 25.63 0.51
C GLY A 356 -2.09 26.48 1.48
#